data_AF-A0A7L0AW33-F1
#
_entry.id   AF-A0A7L0AW33-F1
#
_cell.length_a   1.000
_cell.length_b   1.000
_cell.length_c   1.000
_cell.angle_alpha   90.00
_cell.angle_beta   90.00
_cell.angle_gamma   90.00
#
_symmetry.space_group_name_H-M   'P 1'
#
loop_
_entity.id
_entity.type
_entity.pdbx_description
1 polymer ?
#
loop_
_entity_poly.entity_id
_entity_poly.type
_entity_poly.pdbx_seq_one_letter_code
_entity_poly.pdbx_strand_id
1 'polypeptide(L)'
;MKLKSGCFLQCLCLDEVYCLLSVRNTAVLAKDFQLLDVYRKNYLNNLQFYCFLCYMTNLNKDQIIESQNHRTQHIMLLFDLPDQNARGKICFNEFYMVACLLLSHKNHLEKQFIHQHAGPAFQLLDVDGDNVIDFNEIEATSFLFNIQKEELKMIFKDFDISG
;
A
#
# COMPACT_ATOMS: atom_id res chain seq x y z
N MET A 1 7.17 -4.75 3.70
CA MET A 1 7.88 -3.55 3.18
C MET A 1 8.04 -2.52 4.31
N LYS A 2 9.24 -1.98 4.59
CA LYS A 2 9.46 -0.99 5.68
C LYS A 2 10.06 0.32 5.17
N LEU A 3 9.71 1.44 5.79
CA LEU A 3 10.31 2.74 5.48
C LEU A 3 11.81 2.76 5.79
N LYS A 4 12.61 3.33 4.89
CA LYS A 4 14.04 3.59 5.13
C LYS A 4 14.22 4.67 6.17
N SER A 5 15.25 4.53 7.00
CA SER A 5 15.64 5.57 7.96
C SER A 5 16.02 6.87 7.24
N GLY A 6 15.49 7.99 7.72
CA GLY A 6 15.72 9.32 7.15
C GLY A 6 14.91 9.62 5.88
N CYS A 7 14.00 8.74 5.45
CA CYS A 7 13.17 9.03 4.29
C CYS A 7 12.13 10.11 4.61
N PHE A 8 11.73 10.87 3.59
CA PHE A 8 10.80 12.00 3.71
C PHE A 8 9.49 11.64 4.43
N LEU A 9 8.90 10.47 4.13
CA LEU A 9 7.67 10.03 4.77
C LEU A 9 7.80 9.99 6.31
N GLN A 10 8.97 9.70 6.86
CA GLN A 10 9.14 9.66 8.33
C GLN A 10 8.88 11.01 9.01
N CYS A 11 8.96 12.13 8.28
CA CYS A 11 8.65 13.46 8.78
C CYS A 11 7.16 13.78 8.79
N LEU A 12 6.31 12.93 8.20
CA LEU A 12 4.86 13.09 8.20
C LEU A 12 4.28 12.41 9.45
N CYS A 13 3.38 13.12 10.13
CA CYS A 13 2.63 12.58 11.25
C CYS A 13 1.30 12.01 10.75
N LEU A 14 1.06 10.74 11.09
CA LEU A 14 -0.20 10.05 10.90
C LEU A 14 -1.07 10.25 12.14
N ASP A 15 -2.34 10.52 11.94
CA ASP A 15 -3.33 10.47 13.01
C ASP A 15 -3.55 9.02 13.45
N GLU A 16 -3.42 8.74 14.74
CA GLU A 16 -3.51 7.37 15.25
C GLU A 16 -4.93 6.82 15.19
N VAL A 17 -5.96 7.67 15.24
CA VAL A 17 -7.37 7.26 15.29
C VAL A 17 -7.86 6.87 13.90
N TYR A 18 -7.65 7.76 12.93
CA TYR A 18 -8.15 7.62 11.56
C TYR A 18 -7.13 6.98 10.61
N CYS A 19 -5.87 6.87 11.01
CA CYS A 19 -4.75 6.44 10.15
C CYS A 19 -4.67 7.28 8.86
N LEU A 20 -4.86 8.60 8.99
CA LEU A 20 -4.83 9.58 7.91
C LEU A 20 -3.88 10.72 8.25
N LEU A 21 -3.41 11.44 7.24
CA LEU A 21 -2.60 12.64 7.41
C LEU A 21 -3.47 13.86 7.69
N SER A 22 -2.96 14.77 8.52
CA SER A 22 -3.54 16.12 8.63
C SER A 22 -3.46 16.86 7.30
N VAL A 23 -4.34 17.85 7.08
CA VAL A 23 -4.34 18.70 5.87
C VAL A 23 -2.95 19.27 5.57
N ARG A 24 -2.20 19.67 6.60
CA ARG A 24 -0.84 20.18 6.45
C ARG A 24 0.11 19.11 5.89
N ASN A 25 0.10 17.90 6.44
CA ASN A 25 0.96 16.80 5.99
C ASN A 25 0.54 16.32 4.59
N THR A 26 -0.76 16.28 4.31
CA THR A 26 -1.31 15.99 2.98
C THR A 26 -0.83 17.00 1.94
N ALA A 27 -0.78 18.29 2.28
CA ALA A 27 -0.25 19.31 1.37
C ALA A 27 1.24 19.14 1.08
N VAL A 28 2.04 18.67 2.05
CA VAL A 28 3.46 18.36 1.83
C VAL A 28 3.59 17.13 0.94
N LEU A 29 2.82 16.07 1.20
CA LEU A 29 2.79 14.87 0.37
C LEU A 29 2.32 15.15 -1.07
N ALA A 30 1.35 16.05 -1.25
CA ALA A 30 0.88 16.49 -2.56
C ALA A 30 1.98 17.20 -3.36
N LYS A 31 2.85 17.97 -2.70
CA LYS A 31 4.02 18.58 -3.36
C LYS A 31 5.02 17.52 -3.79
N ASP A 32 5.27 16.51 -2.96
CA ASP A 32 6.14 15.37 -3.32
C ASP A 32 5.58 14.61 -4.54
N PHE A 33 4.28 14.33 -4.55
CA PHE A 33 3.59 13.74 -5.69
C PHE A 33 3.76 14.57 -6.98
N GLN A 34 3.62 15.89 -6.90
CA GLN A 34 3.83 16.78 -8.05
C GLN A 34 5.28 16.77 -8.54
N LEU A 35 6.26 16.59 -7.65
CA LEU A 35 7.67 16.45 -8.04
C LEU A 35 7.92 15.11 -8.75
N LEU A 36 7.24 14.05 -8.32
CA LEU A 36 7.29 12.73 -8.96
C LEU A 36 6.58 12.72 -10.31
N ASP A 37 5.52 13.51 -10.48
CA ASP A 37 4.77 13.66 -11.74
C ASP A 37 5.51 14.53 -12.77
N VAL A 38 6.61 14.00 -13.30
CA VAL A 38 7.45 14.63 -14.33
C VAL A 38 6.65 15.05 -15.57
N TYR A 39 5.59 14.30 -15.91
CA TYR A 39 4.77 14.57 -17.09
C TYR A 39 3.63 15.57 -16.83
N ARG A 40 3.40 15.97 -15.58
CA ARG A 40 2.37 16.92 -15.15
C ARG A 40 0.96 16.54 -15.60
N LYS A 41 0.64 15.26 -15.50
CA LYS A 41 -0.68 14.72 -15.89
C LYS A 41 -1.61 14.47 -14.70
N ASN A 42 -1.17 14.82 -13.50
CA ASN A 42 -1.79 14.53 -12.20
C ASN A 42 -1.95 13.03 -11.92
N TYR A 43 -1.02 12.22 -12.44
CA TYR A 43 -0.92 10.80 -12.13
C TYR A 43 0.53 10.33 -12.30
N LEU A 44 0.89 9.26 -11.59
CA LEU A 44 2.17 8.57 -11.76
C LEU A 44 1.95 7.34 -12.62
N ASN A 45 2.88 7.09 -13.55
CA ASN A 45 2.97 5.80 -14.20
C ASN A 45 3.70 4.79 -13.30
N ASN A 46 3.69 3.52 -13.70
CA ASN A 46 4.28 2.42 -12.93
C ASN A 46 5.76 2.65 -12.64
N LEU A 47 6.53 3.23 -13.57
CA LEU A 47 7.95 3.51 -13.35
C LEU A 47 8.18 4.63 -12.31
N GLN A 48 7.41 5.71 -12.36
CA GLN A 48 7.50 6.81 -11.39
C GLN A 48 7.13 6.32 -9.98
N PHE A 49 6.06 5.54 -9.87
CA PHE A 49 5.62 4.96 -8.60
C PHE A 49 6.60 3.89 -8.08
N TYR A 50 7.17 3.06 -8.97
CA TYR A 50 8.21 2.09 -8.62
C TYR A 50 9.42 2.78 -7.99
N CYS A 51 9.93 3.83 -8.64
CA CYS A 51 11.07 4.59 -8.16
C CYS A 51 10.79 5.20 -6.79
N PHE A 52 9.58 5.72 -6.56
CA PHE A 52 9.15 6.22 -5.26
C PHE A 52 9.22 5.12 -4.18
N LEU A 53 8.65 3.95 -4.43
CA LEU A 53 8.66 2.83 -3.47
C LEU A 53 10.08 2.35 -3.16
N CYS A 54 10.92 2.18 -4.18
CA CYS A 54 12.32 1.83 -4.00
C CYS A 54 13.10 2.89 -3.23
N TYR A 55 12.76 4.18 -3.38
CA TYR A 55 13.41 5.26 -2.66
C TYR A 55 12.97 5.32 -1.20
N MET A 56 11.66 5.21 -0.93
CA MET A 56 11.10 5.37 0.41
C MET A 56 11.25 4.13 1.30
N THR A 57 11.37 2.94 0.71
CA THR A 57 11.30 1.69 1.46
C THR A 57 12.53 0.81 1.26
N ASN A 58 12.71 -0.15 2.16
CA ASN A 58 13.73 -1.19 2.06
C ASN A 58 13.31 -2.38 1.19
N LEU A 59 12.38 -2.19 0.24
CA LEU A 59 12.05 -3.19 -0.77
C LEU A 59 13.34 -3.69 -1.43
N ASN A 60 13.73 -4.92 -1.10
CA ASN A 60 14.97 -5.52 -1.59
C ASN A 60 14.75 -6.07 -2.99
N LYS A 61 15.75 -5.89 -3.87
CA LYS A 61 15.77 -6.56 -5.19
C LYS A 61 15.61 -8.07 -5.07
N ASP A 62 16.05 -8.69 -3.97
CA ASP A 62 15.95 -10.14 -3.81
C ASP A 62 14.55 -10.61 -3.38
N GLN A 63 13.76 -9.78 -2.66
CA GLN A 63 12.32 -10.01 -2.48
C GLN A 63 11.53 -9.85 -3.79
N ILE A 64 12.14 -9.17 -4.77
CA ILE A 64 11.66 -8.97 -6.13
C ILE A 64 12.18 -10.09 -7.07
N ILE A 65 13.24 -10.83 -6.68
CA ILE A 65 13.97 -11.80 -7.51
C ILE A 65 14.16 -13.11 -6.72
N GLU A 66 13.12 -13.71 -6.16
CA GLU A 66 13.18 -15.11 -5.74
C GLU A 66 11.80 -15.78 -5.79
N SER A 67 11.44 -16.28 -6.97
CA SER A 67 10.66 -17.52 -7.19
C SER A 67 10.37 -17.64 -8.68
N GLN A 68 10.79 -18.74 -9.30
CA GLN A 68 10.80 -18.86 -10.76
C GLN A 68 9.44 -18.96 -11.46
N ASN A 69 8.30 -18.93 -10.74
CA ASN A 69 6.96 -19.06 -11.36
C ASN A 69 5.90 -18.01 -10.94
N HIS A 70 6.19 -17.08 -10.01
CA HIS A 70 5.24 -16.06 -9.52
C HIS A 70 5.71 -14.59 -9.69
N ARG A 71 6.87 -14.39 -10.36
CA ARG A 71 7.65 -13.13 -10.33
C ARG A 71 6.97 -11.88 -10.88
N THR A 72 6.06 -12.02 -11.84
CA THR A 72 5.34 -10.86 -12.38
C THR A 72 4.29 -10.35 -11.39
N GLN A 73 3.79 -11.22 -10.52
CA GLN A 73 2.64 -10.93 -9.66
C GLN A 73 2.98 -9.94 -8.55
N HIS A 74 4.10 -10.04 -7.82
CA HIS A 74 4.34 -9.10 -6.71
C HIS A 74 4.61 -7.66 -7.17
N ILE A 75 5.29 -7.50 -8.31
CA ILE A 75 5.50 -6.18 -8.92
C ILE A 75 4.17 -5.66 -9.46
N MET A 76 3.42 -6.48 -10.20
CA MET A 76 2.08 -6.14 -10.69
C MET A 76 1.15 -5.77 -9.52
N LEU A 77 1.05 -6.58 -8.47
CA LEU A 77 0.28 -6.33 -7.26
C LEU A 77 0.70 -5.02 -6.57
N LEU A 78 1.99 -4.68 -6.53
CA LEU A 78 2.43 -3.37 -5.99
C LEU A 78 1.87 -2.17 -6.77
N PHE A 79 1.49 -2.34 -8.04
CA PHE A 79 0.88 -1.30 -8.88
C PHE A 79 -0.62 -1.44 -9.01
N ASP A 80 -1.10 -2.65 -9.27
CA ASP A 80 -2.48 -3.00 -9.56
C ASP A 80 -3.35 -2.87 -8.31
N LEU A 81 -2.79 -3.15 -7.12
CA LEU A 81 -3.54 -3.00 -5.88
C LEU A 81 -3.79 -1.50 -5.59
N PRO A 82 -2.77 -0.62 -5.59
CA PRO A 82 -3.04 0.81 -5.46
C PRO A 82 -3.86 1.41 -6.61
N ASP A 83 -3.74 0.91 -7.85
CA ASP A 83 -4.55 1.36 -9.00
C ASP A 83 -5.96 0.75 -8.96
N GLN A 84 -6.72 1.10 -7.93
CA GLN A 84 -8.09 0.61 -7.71
C GLN A 84 -9.04 0.88 -8.88
N ASN A 85 -8.70 1.83 -9.75
CA ASN A 85 -9.50 2.18 -10.92
C ASN A 85 -9.06 1.44 -12.20
N ALA A 86 -8.05 0.57 -12.13
CA ALA A 86 -7.48 -0.21 -13.23
C ALA A 86 -7.11 0.64 -14.46
N ARG A 87 -6.61 1.86 -14.24
CA ARG A 87 -6.30 2.82 -15.32
C ARG A 87 -4.88 2.72 -15.86
N GLY A 88 -4.06 1.84 -15.29
CA GLY A 88 -2.61 1.79 -15.45
C GLY A 88 -1.91 3.05 -14.91
N LYS A 89 -2.52 3.72 -13.92
CA LYS A 89 -2.11 5.07 -13.46
C LYS A 89 -2.46 5.27 -11.99
N ILE A 90 -1.49 5.76 -11.22
CA ILE A 90 -1.67 6.09 -9.81
C ILE A 90 -2.02 7.57 -9.66
N CYS A 91 -3.27 7.88 -9.31
CA CYS A 91 -3.69 9.23 -8.94
C CYS A 91 -3.24 9.59 -7.50
N PHE A 92 -3.43 10.85 -7.11
CA PHE A 92 -3.00 11.30 -5.79
C PHE A 92 -3.69 10.56 -4.64
N ASN A 93 -4.98 10.21 -4.77
CA ASN A 93 -5.70 9.50 -3.71
C ASN A 93 -5.12 8.10 -3.48
N GLU A 94 -4.81 7.37 -4.55
CA GLU A 94 -4.20 6.04 -4.51
C GLU A 94 -2.79 6.11 -3.91
N PHE A 95 -1.99 7.08 -4.36
CA PHE A 95 -0.69 7.38 -3.79
C PHE A 95 -0.75 7.73 -2.29
N TYR A 96 -1.73 8.55 -1.91
CA TYR A 96 -1.96 8.98 -0.54
C TYR A 96 -2.29 7.80 0.38
N MET A 97 -3.14 6.87 -0.08
CA MET A 97 -3.47 5.67 0.69
C MET A 97 -2.24 4.80 0.93
N VAL A 98 -1.37 4.63 -0.07
CA VAL A 98 -0.11 3.89 0.11
C VAL A 98 0.82 4.59 1.09
N ALA A 99 0.91 5.91 1.06
CA ALA A 99 1.69 6.66 2.05
C ALA A 99 1.14 6.46 3.47
N CYS A 100 -0.19 6.48 3.65
CA CYS A 100 -0.82 6.23 4.94
C CYS A 100 -0.61 4.79 5.41
N LEU A 101 -0.66 3.80 4.51
CA LEU A 101 -0.34 2.40 4.81
C LEU A 101 1.10 2.25 5.31
N LEU A 102 2.07 2.83 4.60
CA LEU A 102 3.48 2.81 4.97
C LEU A 102 3.75 3.47 6.34
N LEU A 103 3.03 4.56 6.63
CA LEU A 103 3.10 5.24 7.93
C LEU A 103 2.41 4.46 9.04
N SER A 104 1.29 3.80 8.74
CA SER A 104 0.61 2.93 9.68
C SER A 104 1.52 1.79 10.10
N HIS A 105 2.27 1.22 9.14
CA HIS A 105 3.29 0.23 9.43
C HIS A 105 4.43 0.78 10.32
N LYS A 106 4.95 1.96 10.01
CA LYS A 106 5.96 2.64 10.84
C LYS A 106 5.48 2.83 12.29
N ASN A 107 4.18 3.12 12.46
CA ASN A 107 3.57 3.46 13.74
C ASN A 107 2.93 2.26 14.45
N HIS A 108 3.02 1.04 13.91
CA HIS A 108 2.36 -0.16 14.45
C HIS A 108 0.82 -0.05 14.53
N LEU A 109 0.22 0.60 13.53
CA LEU A 109 -1.22 0.86 13.41
C LEU A 109 -1.87 0.09 12.26
N GLU A 110 -1.27 -1.01 11.79
CA GLU A 110 -1.71 -1.73 10.59
C GLU A 110 -3.12 -2.33 10.77
N LYS A 111 -3.41 -2.91 11.94
CA LYS A 111 -4.75 -3.41 12.28
C LYS A 111 -5.79 -2.28 12.27
N GLN A 112 -5.42 -1.12 12.81
CA GLN A 112 -6.31 0.03 12.85
C GLN A 112 -6.52 0.66 11.47
N PHE A 113 -5.49 0.67 10.63
CA PHE A 113 -5.58 1.09 9.24
C PHE A 113 -6.55 0.20 8.48
N ILE A 114 -6.41 -1.13 8.59
CA ILE A 114 -7.34 -2.09 7.97
C ILE A 114 -8.76 -1.86 8.49
N HIS A 115 -8.95 -1.63 9.79
CA HIS A 115 -10.26 -1.36 10.37
C HIS A 115 -10.91 -0.09 9.81
N GLN A 116 -10.18 1.03 9.80
CA GLN A 116 -10.71 2.34 9.35
C GLN A 116 -10.92 2.40 7.85
N HIS A 117 -10.09 1.67 7.10
CA HIS A 117 -10.07 1.67 5.64
C HIS A 117 -10.43 0.29 5.10
N ALA A 118 -11.38 -0.40 5.75
CA ALA A 118 -11.75 -1.77 5.42
C ALA A 118 -12.16 -1.94 3.95
N GLY A 119 -12.92 -1.00 3.38
CA GLY A 119 -13.27 -1.02 1.95
C GLY A 119 -12.04 -0.96 1.04
N PRO A 120 -11.20 0.08 1.13
CA PRO A 120 -9.94 0.13 0.40
C PRO A 120 -9.00 -1.06 0.67
N ALA A 121 -8.87 -1.51 1.91
CA ALA A 121 -8.05 -2.65 2.28
C ALA A 121 -8.59 -3.96 1.68
N PHE A 122 -9.90 -4.13 1.65
CA PHE A 122 -10.56 -5.26 1.03
C PHE A 122 -10.29 -5.28 -0.48
N GLN A 123 -10.43 -4.14 -1.16
CA GLN A 123 -10.09 -4.00 -2.57
C GLN A 123 -8.60 -4.24 -2.88
N LEU A 124 -7.71 -3.99 -1.91
CA LEU A 124 -6.28 -4.30 -2.05
C LEU A 124 -5.98 -5.80 -1.87
N LEU A 125 -6.91 -6.57 -1.32
CA LEU A 125 -6.71 -7.98 -0.99
C LEU A 125 -7.46 -8.91 -1.94
N ASP A 126 -8.66 -8.51 -2.37
CA ASP A 126 -9.47 -9.16 -3.40
C ASP A 126 -8.84 -8.88 -4.78
N VAL A 127 -7.91 -9.75 -5.17
CA VAL A 127 -7.09 -9.61 -6.38
C VAL A 127 -7.89 -10.00 -7.61
N ASP A 128 -8.75 -11.01 -7.50
CA ASP A 128 -9.55 -11.50 -8.62
C ASP A 128 -10.91 -10.80 -8.77
N GLY A 129 -11.33 -10.04 -7.76
CA GLY A 129 -12.52 -9.19 -7.78
C GLY A 129 -13.82 -9.98 -7.57
N ASP A 130 -13.75 -11.20 -7.03
CA ASP A 130 -14.92 -12.02 -6.76
C ASP A 130 -15.69 -11.61 -5.48
N ASN A 131 -15.18 -10.61 -4.75
CA ASN A 131 -15.68 -10.10 -3.48
C ASN A 131 -15.57 -11.11 -2.32
N VAL A 132 -14.66 -12.06 -2.40
CA VAL A 132 -14.35 -13.04 -1.36
C VAL A 132 -12.85 -13.19 -1.22
N ILE A 133 -12.30 -12.73 -0.09
CA ILE A 133 -10.85 -12.85 0.14
C ILE A 133 -10.49 -14.30 0.50
N ASP A 134 -9.79 -14.98 -0.41
CA ASP A 134 -9.33 -16.35 -0.20
C ASP A 134 -7.94 -16.43 0.48
N PHE A 135 -7.51 -17.66 0.80
CA PHE A 135 -6.22 -17.87 1.45
C PHE A 135 -5.02 -17.54 0.56
N ASN A 136 -5.14 -17.77 -0.75
CA ASN A 136 -4.08 -17.49 -1.73
C ASN A 136 -3.92 -15.98 -1.90
N GLU A 137 -5.01 -15.24 -1.89
CA GLU A 137 -5.03 -13.79 -1.94
C GLU A 137 -4.41 -13.17 -0.69
N ILE A 138 -4.78 -13.65 0.51
CA ILE A 138 -4.11 -13.26 1.77
C ILE A 138 -2.60 -13.54 1.68
N GLU A 139 -2.21 -14.70 1.15
CA GLU A 139 -0.79 -15.03 0.96
C GLU A 139 -0.10 -14.05 0.03
N ALA A 140 -0.69 -13.81 -1.14
CA ALA A 140 -0.13 -12.99 -2.19
C ALA A 140 0.03 -11.54 -1.75
N THR A 141 -0.84 -11.03 -0.88
CA THR A 141 -0.93 -9.60 -0.53
C THR A 141 -0.41 -9.25 0.88
N SER A 142 -0.18 -10.24 1.75
CA SER A 142 0.29 -10.04 3.14
C SER A 142 1.54 -9.16 3.28
N PHE A 143 2.43 -9.21 2.27
CA PHE A 143 3.66 -8.44 2.24
C PHE A 143 3.45 -6.90 2.23
N LEU A 144 2.28 -6.43 1.74
CA LEU A 144 1.92 -5.00 1.70
C LEU A 144 1.74 -4.43 3.09
N PHE A 145 0.99 -5.13 3.92
CA PHE A 145 0.70 -4.72 5.29
C PHE A 145 1.89 -5.00 6.23
N ASN A 146 2.84 -5.83 5.79
CA ASN A 146 3.97 -6.26 6.59
C ASN A 146 3.54 -6.89 7.93
N ILE A 147 2.36 -7.51 7.92
CA ILE A 147 1.76 -8.32 8.98
C ILE A 147 2.07 -9.79 8.68
N GLN A 148 2.26 -10.62 9.71
CA GLN A 148 2.41 -12.05 9.50
C GLN A 148 1.14 -12.64 8.86
N LYS A 149 1.27 -13.62 7.96
CA LYS A 149 0.14 -14.25 7.27
C LYS A 149 -0.94 -14.72 8.26
N GLU A 150 -0.52 -15.32 9.36
CA GLU A 150 -1.37 -15.82 10.43
C GLU A 150 -2.11 -14.68 11.14
N GLU A 151 -1.44 -13.56 11.38
CA GLU A 151 -2.03 -12.38 12.01
C GLU A 151 -3.00 -11.66 11.07
N LEU A 152 -2.68 -11.57 9.77
CA LEU A 152 -3.58 -11.02 8.77
C LEU A 152 -4.85 -11.87 8.64
N LYS A 153 -4.72 -13.20 8.65
CA LYS A 153 -5.87 -14.11 8.74
C LYS A 153 -6.73 -13.86 9.98
N MET A 154 -6.11 -13.63 11.13
CA MET A 154 -6.85 -13.36 12.37
C MET A 154 -7.60 -12.04 12.28
N ILE A 155 -6.97 -11.00 11.73
CA ILE A 155 -7.62 -9.72 11.45
C ILE A 155 -8.84 -9.96 10.55
N PHE A 156 -8.71 -10.73 9.47
CA PHE A 156 -9.84 -11.01 8.57
C PHE A 156 -10.94 -11.85 9.19
N LYS A 157 -10.59 -12.85 10.00
CA LYS A 157 -11.58 -13.58 10.79
C LYS A 157 -12.35 -12.68 11.76
N ASP A 158 -11.71 -11.65 12.32
CA ASP A 158 -12.39 -10.65 13.15
C ASP A 158 -13.38 -9.79 12.33
N PHE A 159 -13.17 -9.67 11.01
CA PHE A 159 -14.01 -8.90 10.08
C PHE A 159 -15.00 -9.74 9.26
N ASP A 160 -14.88 -11.07 9.26
CA ASP A 160 -15.77 -11.97 8.55
C ASP A 160 -17.10 -12.10 9.31
N ILE A 161 -18.11 -11.40 8.83
CA ILE A 161 -19.46 -11.40 9.40
C ILE A 161 -20.27 -12.61 8.89
N SER A 162 -19.83 -13.26 7.81
CA SER A 162 -20.50 -14.38 7.15
C SER A 162 -20.22 -15.75 7.78
N GLY A 163 -19.03 -15.94 8.35
CA GLY A 163 -18.64 -17.16 9.09
C GLY A 163 -18.01 -18.26 8.25
#